data_AF-A0A093H0V8-F1
#
_entry.id   AF-A0A093H0V8-F1
#
_cell.length_a   1.000
_cell.length_b   1.000
_cell.length_c   1.000
_cell.angle_alpha   90.00
_cell.angle_beta   90.00
_cell.angle_gamma   90.00
#
_symmetry.space_group_name_H-M   'P 1'
#
loop_
_entity.id
_entity.type
_entity.pdbx_description
1 polymer ?
#
loop_
_entity_poly.entity_id
_entity_poly.type
_entity_poly.pdbx_seq_one_letter_code
_entity_poly.pdbx_strand_id
1 'polypeptide(L)'
;LDLDTAKQELEEFIPHVRKMSDSSIRKMAGRDLTRFKHFKKQGIAIRFGRFSQKENDQIRKNVEEFLSITGIENAEKLLFTSRYPEEKETINRLKAEFLFCGKIAEGIPRPWRLIYYRARRIFDPNNYKGRYTKDEKEKLKKYYAIHGNDWKKISEMMSRSNLSVAMKYSEIKSAINYGPWTKEETRKLMHAVEEVIMKRLELEDEKSSSSSKKPHRNLSIDREKLYQKLPWTEIEAKVGTRYWKQCKQKWTSILTNKMTKGQQLYKGTKGLQAKINLIKRLYDMKVEDANEVNWEELSNAIGDVPRAYVQAKFYKLKVSCVPFWQKKTFPEIINYLYDKKLPELEEKL
;
A
#
# COMPACT_ATOMS: atom_id res chain seq x y z
N LEU A 1 -18.11 27.09 -0.87
CA LEU A 1 -17.58 26.67 0.45
C LEU A 1 -16.28 27.43 0.67
N ASP A 2 -16.21 28.23 1.72
CA ASP A 2 -14.94 28.85 2.14
C ASP A 2 -13.94 27.76 2.56
N LEU A 3 -12.65 28.11 2.59
CA LEU A 3 -11.57 27.15 2.77
C LEU A 3 -11.55 26.52 4.17
N ASP A 4 -11.91 27.29 5.20
CA ASP A 4 -11.84 26.82 6.58
C ASP A 4 -13.02 25.91 6.91
N THR A 5 -14.22 26.23 6.43
CA THR A 5 -15.35 25.29 6.46
C THR A 5 -15.04 24.02 5.68
N ALA A 6 -14.40 24.12 4.50
CA ALA A 6 -13.97 22.95 3.74
C ALA A 6 -12.98 22.07 4.50
N LYS A 7 -12.05 22.68 5.26
CA LYS A 7 -11.12 21.96 6.13
C LYS A 7 -11.88 21.24 7.23
N GLN A 8 -12.70 21.95 7.99
CA GLN A 8 -13.47 21.39 9.11
C GLN A 8 -14.36 20.22 8.68
N GLU A 9 -15.11 20.37 7.58
CA GLU A 9 -16.00 19.29 7.13
C GLU A 9 -15.23 18.07 6.59
N LEU A 10 -14.08 18.27 5.94
CA LEU A 10 -13.28 17.15 5.44
C LEU A 10 -12.49 16.44 6.52
N GLU A 11 -12.21 17.06 7.68
CA GLU A 11 -11.50 16.43 8.80
C GLU A 11 -12.21 15.20 9.33
N GLU A 12 -13.54 15.18 9.25
CA GLU A 12 -14.34 14.02 9.63
C GLU A 12 -14.02 12.78 8.76
N PHE A 13 -13.62 12.98 7.51
CA PHE A 13 -13.46 11.89 6.54
C PHE A 13 -12.01 11.60 6.16
N ILE A 14 -11.16 12.63 6.21
CA ILE A 14 -9.81 12.60 5.63
C ILE A 14 -8.77 12.80 6.72
N PRO A 15 -7.96 11.76 7.02
CA PRO A 15 -6.87 11.88 7.97
C PRO A 15 -5.87 12.96 7.56
N HIS A 16 -5.49 13.81 8.52
CA HIS A 16 -4.49 14.87 8.34
C HIS A 16 -4.81 15.89 7.22
N VAL A 17 -6.08 16.20 6.98
CA VAL A 17 -6.48 17.12 5.90
C VAL A 17 -5.79 18.48 5.98
N ARG A 18 -5.53 19.00 7.20
CA ARG A 18 -4.83 20.28 7.42
C ARG A 18 -3.39 20.31 6.93
N LYS A 19 -2.75 19.16 6.68
CA LYS A 19 -1.40 19.06 6.11
C LYS A 19 -1.41 19.12 4.57
N MET A 20 -2.59 19.10 3.95
CA MET A 20 -2.73 19.16 2.50
C MET A 20 -2.69 20.60 1.99
N SER A 21 -2.30 20.79 0.72
CA SER A 21 -2.35 22.12 0.11
C SER A 21 -3.79 22.61 -0.07
N ASP A 22 -4.01 23.92 0.06
CA ASP A 22 -5.34 24.53 -0.07
C ASP A 22 -6.01 24.21 -1.41
N SER A 23 -5.24 24.16 -2.50
CA SER A 23 -5.73 23.74 -3.82
C SER A 23 -6.27 22.31 -3.82
N SER A 24 -5.61 21.40 -3.08
CA SER A 24 -6.05 20.01 -2.96
C SER A 24 -7.32 19.89 -2.13
N ILE A 25 -7.42 20.66 -1.04
CA ILE A 25 -8.60 20.73 -0.17
C ILE A 25 -9.81 21.23 -0.97
N ARG A 26 -9.70 22.37 -1.67
CA ARG A 26 -10.79 22.92 -2.49
C ARG A 26 -11.27 21.92 -3.55
N LYS A 27 -10.34 21.28 -4.25
CA LYS A 27 -10.68 20.28 -5.29
C LYS A 27 -11.32 19.02 -4.72
N MET A 28 -10.96 18.62 -3.50
CA MET A 28 -11.56 17.48 -2.81
C MET A 28 -12.95 17.85 -2.30
N ALA A 29 -13.09 18.99 -1.62
CA ALA A 29 -14.36 19.49 -1.11
C ALA A 29 -15.40 19.60 -2.23
N GLY A 30 -15.03 20.19 -3.37
CA GLY A 30 -15.96 20.35 -4.50
C GLY A 30 -16.35 19.05 -5.23
N ARG A 31 -15.68 17.92 -5.00
CA ARG A 31 -15.91 16.67 -5.77
C ARG A 31 -16.32 15.47 -4.91
N ASP A 32 -15.84 15.42 -3.68
CA ASP A 32 -15.99 14.26 -2.80
C ASP A 32 -16.90 14.54 -1.59
N LEU A 33 -16.98 15.78 -1.10
CA LEU A 33 -17.61 16.07 0.20
C LEU A 33 -19.09 15.68 0.26
N THR A 34 -19.86 15.99 -0.79
CA THR A 34 -21.26 15.59 -0.90
C THR A 34 -21.41 14.06 -0.89
N ARG A 35 -20.54 13.35 -1.63
CA ARG A 35 -20.52 11.88 -1.65
C ARG A 35 -20.15 11.31 -0.29
N PHE A 36 -19.20 11.91 0.41
CA PHE A 36 -18.79 11.46 1.75
C PHE A 36 -19.92 11.62 2.77
N LYS A 37 -20.60 12.77 2.78
CA LYS A 37 -21.79 13.00 3.60
C LYS A 37 -22.88 11.97 3.30
N HIS A 38 -23.08 11.60 2.03
CA HIS A 38 -24.03 10.56 1.64
C HIS A 38 -23.64 9.17 2.16
N PHE A 39 -22.38 8.75 2.01
CA PHE A 39 -21.89 7.49 2.57
C PHE A 39 -22.03 7.44 4.09
N LYS A 40 -21.72 8.54 4.78
CA LYS A 40 -21.91 8.65 6.24
C LYS A 40 -23.36 8.42 6.66
N LYS A 41 -24.32 9.01 5.94
CA LYS A 41 -25.77 8.79 6.20
C LYS A 41 -26.18 7.33 6.03
N GLN A 42 -25.48 6.57 5.20
CA GLN A 42 -25.69 5.13 4.99
C GLN A 42 -24.86 4.27 5.97
N GLY A 43 -24.13 4.86 6.91
CA GLY A 43 -23.23 4.13 7.81
C GLY A 43 -21.95 3.61 7.13
N ILE A 44 -21.63 4.08 5.92
CA ILE A 44 -20.45 3.65 5.15
C ILE A 44 -19.28 4.59 5.43
N ALA A 45 -18.22 4.05 6.03
CA ALA A 45 -16.98 4.78 6.24
C ALA A 45 -16.16 4.96 4.96
N ILE A 46 -15.45 6.08 4.85
CA ILE A 46 -14.51 6.35 3.75
C ILE A 46 -13.26 5.48 3.89
N ARG A 47 -12.89 4.80 2.80
CA ARG A 47 -11.86 3.76 2.80
C ARG A 47 -10.54 4.24 2.20
N PHE A 48 -9.42 3.79 2.78
CA PHE A 48 -8.07 4.06 2.29
C PHE A 48 -7.30 2.74 2.06
N GLY A 49 -6.12 2.79 1.44
CA GLY A 49 -5.31 1.58 1.19
C GLY A 49 -5.63 0.86 -0.12
N ARG A 50 -5.58 -0.47 -0.12
CA ARG A 50 -5.79 -1.27 -1.34
C ARG A 50 -7.27 -1.30 -1.70
N PHE A 51 -7.55 -1.35 -3.00
CA PHE A 51 -8.90 -1.47 -3.55
C PHE A 51 -9.36 -2.93 -3.53
N SER A 52 -10.59 -3.15 -3.08
CA SER A 52 -11.24 -4.45 -3.13
C SER A 52 -11.60 -4.84 -4.57
N GLN A 53 -11.98 -6.09 -4.78
CA GLN A 53 -12.45 -6.54 -6.09
C GLN A 53 -13.75 -5.83 -6.50
N LYS A 54 -14.72 -5.73 -5.58
CA LYS A 54 -15.97 -4.98 -5.78
C LYS A 54 -15.71 -3.54 -6.23
N GLU A 55 -14.76 -2.84 -5.59
CA GLU A 55 -14.40 -1.48 -5.98
C GLU A 55 -13.74 -1.42 -7.38
N ASN A 56 -12.91 -2.40 -7.73
CA ASN A 56 -12.31 -2.45 -9.07
C ASN A 56 -13.36 -2.71 -10.16
N ASP A 57 -14.36 -3.55 -9.87
CA ASP A 57 -15.44 -3.86 -10.80
C ASP A 57 -16.35 -2.64 -10.97
N GLN A 58 -16.66 -1.92 -9.89
CA GLN A 58 -17.37 -0.64 -9.97
C GLN A 58 -16.60 0.42 -10.77
N ILE A 59 -15.27 0.50 -10.64
CA ILE A 59 -14.44 1.39 -11.48
C ILE A 59 -14.57 1.05 -12.96
N ARG A 60 -14.58 -0.24 -13.32
CA ARG A 60 -14.74 -0.67 -14.71
C ARG A 60 -16.10 -0.26 -15.25
N LYS A 61 -17.16 -0.58 -14.51
CA LYS A 61 -18.53 -0.18 -14.84
C LYS A 61 -18.67 1.33 -15.06
N ASN A 62 -18.17 2.14 -14.12
CA ASN A 62 -18.25 3.60 -14.23
C ASN A 62 -17.49 4.14 -15.45
N VAL A 63 -16.37 3.50 -15.83
CA VAL A 63 -15.61 3.86 -17.03
C VAL A 63 -16.38 3.47 -18.29
N GLU A 64 -16.93 2.26 -18.36
CA GLU A 64 -17.73 1.77 -19.49
C GLU A 64 -18.95 2.65 -19.74
N GLU A 65 -19.69 3.00 -18.68
CA GLU A 65 -20.82 3.93 -18.76
C GLU A 65 -20.38 5.31 -19.27
N PHE A 66 -19.25 5.83 -18.79
CA PHE A 66 -18.73 7.12 -19.24
C PHE A 66 -18.33 7.09 -20.73
N LEU A 67 -17.72 6.00 -21.20
CA LEU A 67 -17.38 5.83 -22.61
C LEU A 67 -18.66 5.77 -23.46
N SER A 68 -19.68 5.04 -23.01
CA SER A 68 -20.96 4.91 -23.72
C SER A 68 -21.68 6.25 -23.89
N ILE A 69 -21.70 7.12 -22.88
CA ILE A 69 -22.39 8.42 -22.98
C ILE A 69 -21.60 9.47 -23.76
N THR A 70 -20.27 9.37 -23.79
CA THR A 70 -19.40 10.39 -24.42
C THR A 70 -18.95 10.02 -25.83
N GLY A 71 -19.08 8.76 -26.23
CA GLY A 71 -18.56 8.25 -27.50
C GLY A 71 -17.03 8.22 -27.58
N ILE A 72 -16.31 8.41 -26.46
CA ILE A 72 -14.85 8.23 -26.44
C ILE A 72 -14.55 6.75 -26.72
N GLU A 73 -13.68 6.50 -27.70
CA GLU A 73 -13.45 5.17 -28.25
C GLU A 73 -13.07 4.11 -27.20
N ASN A 74 -12.17 4.45 -26.27
CA ASN A 74 -11.67 3.49 -25.28
C ASN A 74 -11.15 4.15 -23.99
N ALA A 75 -10.96 3.32 -22.96
CA ALA A 75 -10.48 3.75 -21.65
C ALA A 75 -9.05 4.30 -21.69
N GLU A 76 -8.22 3.91 -22.66
CA GLU A 76 -6.86 4.42 -22.79
C GLU A 76 -6.88 5.91 -23.18
N LYS A 77 -7.63 6.29 -24.23
CA LYS A 77 -7.82 7.69 -24.62
C LYS A 77 -8.41 8.52 -23.48
N LEU A 78 -9.39 7.97 -22.77
CA LEU A 78 -9.99 8.59 -21.60
C LEU A 78 -8.99 8.83 -20.46
N LEU A 79 -8.14 7.87 -20.11
CA LEU A 79 -7.29 7.93 -18.90
C LEU A 79 -5.85 8.39 -19.16
N PHE A 80 -5.40 8.30 -20.40
CA PHE A 80 -4.05 8.63 -20.87
C PHE A 80 -4.08 9.64 -22.01
N THR A 81 -4.99 10.61 -21.92
CA THR A 81 -5.24 11.65 -22.94
C THR A 81 -3.97 12.36 -23.43
N SER A 82 -2.91 12.45 -22.63
CA SER A 82 -1.62 13.02 -23.09
C SER A 82 -0.92 12.22 -24.19
N ARG A 83 -1.31 10.96 -24.43
CA ARG A 83 -0.80 10.10 -25.51
C ARG A 83 -1.47 10.40 -26.86
N TYR A 84 -2.57 11.15 -26.86
CA TYR A 84 -3.41 11.46 -28.03
C TYR A 84 -3.56 12.98 -28.16
N PRO A 85 -2.54 13.69 -28.66
CA PRO A 85 -2.53 15.15 -28.69
C PRO A 85 -3.66 15.74 -29.55
N GLU A 86 -3.99 15.10 -30.67
CA GLU A 86 -5.04 15.53 -31.60
C GLU A 86 -6.44 15.49 -30.97
N GLU A 87 -6.72 14.49 -30.13
CA GLU A 87 -8.03 14.32 -29.48
C GLU A 87 -8.10 14.94 -28.09
N LYS A 88 -6.97 15.48 -27.59
CA LYS A 88 -6.81 15.88 -26.19
C LYS A 88 -7.82 16.94 -25.75
N GLU A 89 -8.06 17.93 -26.58
CA GLU A 89 -8.96 19.04 -26.26
C GLU A 89 -10.41 18.56 -26.20
N THR A 90 -10.85 17.81 -27.21
CA THR A 90 -12.18 17.19 -27.27
C THR A 90 -12.43 16.30 -26.05
N ILE A 91 -11.49 15.41 -25.70
CA ILE A 91 -11.61 14.53 -24.53
C ILE A 91 -11.69 15.34 -23.23
N ASN A 92 -10.90 16.41 -23.09
CA ASN A 92 -10.95 17.26 -21.89
C ASN A 92 -12.26 18.04 -21.78
N ARG A 93 -12.82 18.52 -22.90
CA ARG A 93 -14.14 19.15 -22.95
C ARG A 93 -15.21 18.17 -22.49
N LEU A 94 -15.24 16.96 -23.04
CA LEU A 94 -16.20 15.91 -22.64
C LEU A 94 -16.07 15.54 -21.16
N LYS A 95 -14.85 15.45 -20.62
CA LYS A 95 -14.63 15.21 -19.19
C LYS A 95 -15.22 16.30 -18.30
N ALA A 96 -15.14 17.56 -18.74
CA ALA A 96 -15.69 18.69 -18.01
C ALA A 96 -17.22 18.70 -18.09
N GLU A 97 -17.76 18.58 -19.30
CA GLU A 97 -19.19 18.56 -19.60
C GLU A 97 -19.94 17.46 -18.84
N PHE A 98 -19.42 16.23 -18.87
CA PHE A 98 -20.04 15.07 -18.23
C PHE A 98 -19.52 14.79 -16.82
N LEU A 99 -18.82 15.76 -16.21
CA LEU A 99 -18.33 15.68 -14.82
C LEU A 99 -17.57 14.38 -14.49
N PHE A 100 -16.63 13.99 -15.35
CA PHE A 100 -15.92 12.71 -15.31
C PHE A 100 -15.42 12.31 -13.92
N CYS A 101 -14.89 13.26 -13.14
CA CYS A 101 -14.36 12.99 -11.81
C CYS A 101 -15.43 12.51 -10.81
N GLY A 102 -16.67 12.99 -10.96
CA GLY A 102 -17.81 12.51 -10.19
C GLY A 102 -18.27 11.14 -10.68
N LYS A 103 -18.43 10.99 -12.00
CA LYS A 103 -18.89 9.75 -12.64
C LYS A 103 -17.99 8.56 -12.36
N ILE A 104 -16.67 8.69 -12.52
CA ILE A 104 -15.76 7.58 -12.22
C ILE A 104 -15.78 7.15 -10.75
N ALA A 105 -16.18 8.04 -9.86
CA ALA A 105 -16.14 7.85 -8.42
C ALA A 105 -17.50 7.47 -7.80
N GLU A 106 -18.53 7.36 -8.64
CA GLU A 106 -19.88 6.97 -8.25
C GLU A 106 -19.91 5.58 -7.58
N GLY A 107 -20.64 5.45 -6.47
CA GLY A 107 -20.75 4.20 -5.71
C GLY A 107 -19.48 3.74 -4.96
N ILE A 108 -18.37 4.48 -5.02
CA ILE A 108 -17.11 4.08 -4.39
C ILE A 108 -16.79 5.00 -3.19
N PRO A 109 -16.68 4.47 -1.96
CA PRO A 109 -16.45 5.25 -0.74
C PRO A 109 -14.98 5.64 -0.58
N ARG A 110 -14.40 6.29 -1.59
CA ARG A 110 -13.01 6.76 -1.60
C ARG A 110 -12.89 8.14 -2.25
N PRO A 111 -11.83 8.90 -1.92
CA PRO A 111 -11.51 10.13 -2.64
C PRO A 111 -11.32 9.89 -4.13
N TRP A 112 -11.94 10.72 -4.98
CA TRP A 112 -11.95 10.53 -6.43
C TRP A 112 -10.54 10.43 -7.03
N ARG A 113 -9.55 11.13 -6.46
CA ARG A 113 -8.15 11.06 -6.92
C ARG A 113 -7.57 9.66 -6.79
N LEU A 114 -7.83 8.98 -5.66
CA LEU A 114 -7.36 7.61 -5.45
C LEU A 114 -8.02 6.66 -6.45
N ILE A 115 -9.32 6.87 -6.72
CA ILE A 115 -10.09 6.12 -7.71
C ILE A 115 -9.51 6.34 -9.10
N TYR A 116 -9.25 7.59 -9.49
CA TYR A 116 -8.63 7.94 -10.76
C TYR A 116 -7.25 7.28 -10.93
N TYR A 117 -6.38 7.33 -9.92
CA TYR A 117 -5.09 6.63 -9.96
C TYR A 117 -5.25 5.12 -10.08
N ARG A 118 -6.26 4.54 -9.42
CA ARG A 118 -6.56 3.11 -9.54
C ARG A 118 -7.06 2.77 -10.95
N ALA A 119 -7.98 3.54 -11.51
CA ALA A 119 -8.50 3.37 -12.86
C ALA A 119 -7.37 3.40 -13.88
N ARG A 120 -6.48 4.40 -13.80
CA ARG A 120 -5.27 4.44 -14.65
C ARG A 120 -4.47 3.14 -14.55
N ARG A 121 -4.29 2.55 -13.37
CA ARG A 121 -3.57 1.27 -13.24
C ARG A 121 -4.31 0.05 -13.82
N ILE A 122 -5.64 0.05 -13.77
CA ILE A 122 -6.48 -1.02 -14.33
C ILE A 122 -6.39 -1.00 -15.86
N PHE A 123 -6.47 0.19 -16.45
CA PHE A 123 -6.57 0.40 -17.89
C PHE A 123 -5.24 0.81 -18.58
N ASP A 124 -4.09 0.76 -17.89
CA ASP A 124 -2.80 1.03 -18.54
C ASP A 124 -2.36 -0.20 -19.34
N PRO A 125 -2.32 -0.16 -20.69
CA PRO A 125 -1.85 -1.28 -21.50
C PRO A 125 -0.36 -1.60 -21.26
N ASN A 126 0.38 -0.65 -20.68
CA ASN A 126 1.79 -0.82 -20.32
C ASN A 126 1.98 -1.46 -18.93
N ASN A 127 0.90 -1.80 -18.24
CA ASN A 127 0.95 -2.56 -17.00
C ASN A 127 1.06 -4.08 -17.29
N TYR A 128 1.41 -4.87 -16.28
CA TYR A 128 1.44 -6.35 -16.36
C TYR A 128 2.38 -6.98 -17.39
N LYS A 129 3.40 -6.24 -17.90
CA LYS A 129 4.43 -6.74 -18.86
C LYS A 129 5.44 -7.77 -18.28
N GLY A 130 5.11 -8.41 -17.16
CA GLY A 130 5.95 -9.45 -16.56
C GLY A 130 7.32 -8.96 -16.05
N ARG A 131 8.27 -9.91 -15.94
CA ARG A 131 9.62 -9.66 -15.40
C ARG A 131 10.45 -8.85 -16.40
N TYR A 132 11.38 -8.04 -15.89
CA TYR A 132 12.36 -7.34 -16.74
C TYR A 132 13.44 -8.31 -17.22
N THR A 133 13.67 -8.34 -18.53
CA THR A 133 14.79 -9.05 -19.14
C THR A 133 16.12 -8.36 -18.82
N LYS A 134 17.25 -9.00 -19.14
CA LYS A 134 18.57 -8.36 -18.99
C LYS A 134 18.66 -7.12 -19.88
N ASP A 135 18.23 -7.22 -21.12
CA ASP A 135 18.26 -6.10 -22.07
C ASP A 135 17.38 -4.93 -21.64
N GLU A 136 16.20 -5.20 -21.09
CA GLU A 136 15.33 -4.14 -20.56
C GLU A 136 15.97 -3.42 -19.36
N LYS A 137 16.72 -4.13 -18.51
CA LYS A 137 17.45 -3.50 -17.40
C LYS A 137 18.56 -2.59 -17.91
N GLU A 138 19.31 -3.02 -18.93
CA GLU A 138 20.36 -2.20 -19.52
C GLU A 138 19.80 -1.00 -20.29
N LYS A 139 18.70 -1.18 -21.04
CA LYS A 139 17.96 -0.06 -21.65
C LYS A 139 17.47 0.93 -20.61
N LEU A 140 16.92 0.45 -19.48
CA LEU A 140 16.45 1.31 -18.39
C LEU A 140 17.58 2.16 -17.80
N LYS A 141 18.76 1.58 -17.59
CA LYS A 141 19.94 2.34 -17.13
C LYS A 141 20.36 3.40 -18.15
N LYS A 142 20.39 3.06 -19.44
CA LYS A 142 20.71 4.00 -20.53
C LYS A 142 19.72 5.16 -20.61
N TYR A 143 18.42 4.87 -20.59
CA TYR A 143 17.40 5.92 -20.63
C TYR A 143 17.40 6.81 -19.39
N TYR A 144 17.69 6.24 -18.22
CA TYR A 144 17.90 7.05 -17.02
C TYR A 144 19.12 7.97 -17.15
N ALA A 145 20.22 7.50 -17.73
CA ALA A 145 21.40 8.35 -17.92
C ALA A 145 21.13 9.57 -18.82
N ILE A 146 20.16 9.46 -19.75
CA ILE A 146 19.78 10.53 -20.68
C ILE A 146 18.70 11.45 -20.08
N HIS A 147 17.65 10.87 -19.48
CA HIS A 147 16.44 11.59 -19.08
C HIS A 147 16.28 11.80 -17.57
N GLY A 148 17.21 11.26 -16.77
CA GLY A 148 17.13 11.29 -15.31
C GLY A 148 15.84 10.65 -14.76
N ASN A 149 15.22 11.35 -13.82
CA ASN A 149 13.99 10.90 -13.15
C ASN A 149 12.71 11.14 -13.96
N ASP A 150 12.77 11.43 -15.27
CA ASP A 150 11.57 11.53 -16.12
C ASP A 150 10.99 10.15 -16.44
N TRP A 151 10.38 9.55 -15.42
CA TRP A 151 9.76 8.23 -15.51
C TRP A 151 8.61 8.18 -16.50
N LYS A 152 7.98 9.32 -16.82
CA LYS A 152 6.92 9.37 -17.84
C LYS A 152 7.55 9.14 -19.21
N LYS A 153 8.61 9.86 -19.55
CA LYS A 153 9.31 9.70 -20.82
C LYS A 153 9.93 8.30 -20.94
N ILE A 154 10.61 7.83 -19.90
CA ILE A 154 11.21 6.49 -19.88
C ILE A 154 10.13 5.39 -20.02
N SER A 155 8.97 5.56 -19.37
CA SER A 155 7.84 4.63 -19.47
C SER A 155 7.32 4.47 -20.90
N GLU A 156 7.19 5.58 -21.63
CA GLU A 156 6.78 5.58 -23.04
C GLU A 156 7.81 4.86 -23.90
N MET A 157 9.11 5.12 -23.71
CA MET A 157 10.20 4.46 -24.45
C MET A 157 10.33 2.96 -24.14
N MET A 158 10.01 2.55 -22.91
CA MET A 158 10.09 1.15 -22.48
C MET A 158 8.81 0.35 -22.68
N SER A 159 7.71 0.98 -23.10
CA SER A 159 6.38 0.34 -23.18
C SER A 159 5.98 -0.38 -21.87
N ARG A 160 6.37 0.20 -20.73
CA ARG A 160 6.11 -0.31 -19.37
C ARG A 160 5.64 0.84 -18.50
N SER A 161 4.71 0.58 -17.57
CA SER A 161 4.15 1.64 -16.72
C SER A 161 5.21 2.44 -15.96
N ASN A 162 4.96 3.74 -15.76
CA ASN A 162 5.84 4.68 -15.05
C ASN A 162 6.27 4.15 -13.68
N LEU A 163 5.32 3.65 -12.88
CA LEU A 163 5.63 3.08 -11.57
C LEU A 163 6.56 1.85 -11.69
N SER A 164 6.37 1.00 -12.70
CA SER A 164 7.22 -0.17 -12.91
C SER A 164 8.66 0.22 -13.22
N VAL A 165 8.87 1.18 -14.13
CA VAL A 165 10.22 1.61 -14.51
C VAL A 165 10.95 2.31 -13.35
N ALA A 166 10.27 3.20 -12.62
CA ALA A 166 10.84 3.88 -11.45
C ALA A 166 11.25 2.88 -10.36
N MET A 167 10.35 1.92 -10.07
CA MET A 167 10.60 0.89 -9.06
C MET A 167 11.72 -0.06 -9.47
N LYS A 168 11.77 -0.45 -10.74
CA LYS A 168 12.83 -1.32 -11.25
C LYS A 168 14.18 -0.60 -11.24
N TYR A 169 14.23 0.66 -11.66
CA TYR A 169 15.47 1.44 -11.62
C TYR A 169 15.98 1.56 -10.18
N SER A 170 15.11 1.90 -9.23
CA SER A 170 15.47 1.94 -7.81
C SER A 170 16.06 0.63 -7.28
N GLU A 171 15.70 -0.52 -7.87
CA GLU A 171 16.22 -1.85 -7.52
C GLU A 171 17.57 -2.17 -8.22
N ILE A 172 17.90 -1.52 -9.34
CA ILE A 172 19.10 -1.84 -10.14
C ILE A 172 20.09 -0.68 -10.27
N LYS A 173 19.81 0.47 -9.63
CA LYS A 173 20.62 1.70 -9.69
C LYS A 173 22.06 1.52 -9.19
N SER A 174 22.30 0.53 -8.34
CA SER A 174 23.61 0.25 -7.73
C SER A 174 23.95 -1.23 -7.83
N ALA A 175 25.24 -1.55 -7.77
CA ALA A 175 25.74 -2.92 -7.64
C ALA A 175 25.30 -3.47 -6.27
N ILE A 176 24.11 -4.06 -6.23
CA ILE A 176 23.49 -4.55 -5.01
C ILE A 176 23.93 -6.00 -4.75
N ASN A 177 24.26 -6.28 -3.49
CA ASN A 177 24.55 -7.63 -3.07
C ASN A 177 23.26 -8.47 -3.03
N TYR A 178 23.27 -9.56 -3.78
CA TYR A 178 22.26 -10.62 -3.70
C TYR A 178 22.89 -11.82 -2.98
N GLY A 179 22.27 -12.27 -1.89
CA GLY A 179 22.82 -13.34 -1.05
C GLY A 179 22.64 -13.09 0.45
N PRO A 180 23.20 -13.97 1.31
CA PRO A 180 23.13 -13.85 2.76
C PRO A 180 23.65 -12.50 3.26
N TRP A 181 23.05 -11.98 4.35
CA TRP A 181 23.51 -10.75 4.99
C TRP A 181 24.75 -11.03 5.83
N THR A 182 25.82 -10.27 5.61
CA THR A 182 26.99 -10.35 6.49
C THR A 182 26.68 -9.74 7.87
N LYS A 183 27.54 -10.02 8.86
CA LYS A 183 27.44 -9.41 10.19
C LYS A 183 27.56 -7.88 10.09
N GLU A 184 28.49 -7.40 9.25
CA GLU A 184 28.72 -5.97 9.05
C GLU A 184 27.53 -5.28 8.37
N GLU A 185 26.95 -5.87 7.33
CA GLU A 185 25.74 -5.34 6.70
C GLU A 185 24.57 -5.27 7.69
N THR A 186 24.44 -6.29 8.55
CA THR A 186 23.40 -6.33 9.57
C THR A 186 23.60 -5.22 10.61
N ARG A 187 24.85 -4.97 11.05
CA ARG A 187 25.20 -3.89 11.98
C ARG A 187 24.90 -2.52 11.38
N LYS A 188 25.30 -2.27 10.12
CA LYS A 188 25.00 -1.03 9.40
C LYS A 188 23.50 -0.77 9.28
N LEU A 189 22.71 -1.81 8.96
CA LEU A 189 21.25 -1.69 8.92
C LEU A 189 20.66 -1.31 10.28
N MET A 190 21.11 -1.95 11.36
CA MET A 190 20.61 -1.65 12.71
C MET A 190 20.92 -0.20 13.09
N HIS A 191 22.15 0.26 12.87
CA HIS A 191 22.58 1.64 13.14
C HIS A 191 21.77 2.66 12.31
N ALA A 192 21.62 2.42 11.02
CA ALA A 192 20.87 3.31 10.14
C ALA A 192 19.39 3.44 10.53
N VAL A 193 18.78 2.35 11.02
CA VAL A 193 17.39 2.39 11.51
C VAL A 193 17.31 3.10 12.86
N GLU A 194 18.24 2.85 13.77
CA GLU A 194 18.33 3.50 15.07
C GLU A 194 18.46 5.02 14.94
N GLU A 195 19.40 5.51 14.13
CA GLU A 195 19.56 6.95 13.86
C GLU A 195 18.27 7.60 13.34
N VAL A 196 17.57 6.93 12.41
CA VAL A 196 16.32 7.43 11.84
C VAL A 196 15.22 7.51 12.90
N ILE A 197 15.16 6.54 13.81
CA ILE A 197 14.18 6.52 14.89
C ILE A 197 14.50 7.64 15.89
N MET A 198 15.77 7.79 16.29
CA MET A 198 16.20 8.84 17.21
C MET A 198 15.90 10.23 16.65
N LYS A 199 16.27 10.49 15.39
CA LYS A 199 15.96 11.77 14.72
C LYS A 199 14.46 12.07 14.67
N ARG A 200 13.60 11.06 14.57
CA ARG A 200 12.14 11.25 14.59
C ARG A 200 11.62 11.60 15.97
N LEU A 201 12.17 10.96 17.01
CA LEU A 201 11.81 11.25 18.39
C LEU A 201 12.21 12.68 18.76
N GLU A 202 13.41 13.12 18.38
CA GLU A 202 13.86 14.51 18.58
C GLU A 202 12.92 15.52 17.91
N LEU A 203 12.52 15.27 16.66
CA LEU A 203 11.58 16.13 15.93
C LEU A 203 10.14 16.10 16.46
N GLU A 204 9.75 15.01 17.14
CA GLU A 204 8.46 14.91 17.83
C GLU A 204 8.50 15.69 19.13
N ASP A 205 9.56 15.52 19.94
CA ASP A 205 9.78 16.21 21.22
C ASP A 205 9.87 17.74 21.05
N GLU A 206 10.56 18.21 19.99
CA GLU A 206 10.62 19.64 19.63
C GLU A 206 9.26 20.23 19.26
N LYS A 207 8.32 19.41 18.78
CA LYS A 207 6.95 19.85 18.44
C LYS A 207 5.97 19.71 19.60
N SER A 208 6.26 18.84 20.57
CA SER A 208 5.36 18.57 21.69
C SER A 208 5.70 19.32 22.98
N SER A 209 6.91 19.86 23.16
CA SER A 209 7.27 20.45 24.45
C SER A 209 8.05 21.77 24.37
N SER A 210 7.32 22.81 24.73
CA SER A 210 7.74 23.96 25.55
C SER A 210 8.01 23.57 27.02
N SER A 211 8.53 22.37 27.30
CA SER A 211 8.97 22.00 28.65
C SER A 211 10.07 20.92 28.68
N SER A 212 11.16 21.28 29.37
CA SER A 212 12.20 20.47 29.99
C SER A 212 12.87 19.33 29.21
N LYS A 213 14.04 19.66 28.63
CA LYS A 213 15.11 18.72 28.32
C LYS A 213 15.53 17.95 29.57
N LYS A 214 15.34 16.62 29.60
CA LYS A 214 16.11 15.73 30.49
C LYS A 214 16.94 14.75 29.65
N PRO A 215 18.23 14.57 29.96
CA PRO A 215 19.10 13.67 29.23
C PRO A 215 18.85 12.22 29.63
N HIS A 216 18.93 11.33 28.65
CA HIS A 216 19.25 9.91 28.77
C HIS A 216 18.68 9.15 29.97
N ARG A 217 17.42 8.68 29.88
CA ARG A 217 16.96 7.49 30.61
C ARG A 217 15.86 6.79 29.83
N ASN A 218 16.14 5.57 29.36
CA ASN A 218 15.19 4.56 28.88
C ASN A 218 13.89 5.11 28.28
N LEU A 219 13.99 5.72 27.10
CA LEU A 219 12.81 6.03 26.29
C LEU A 219 12.12 4.70 26.00
N SER A 220 10.96 4.48 26.59
CA SER A 220 10.04 3.42 26.18
C SER A 220 9.57 3.77 24.77
N ILE A 221 10.33 3.35 23.77
CA ILE A 221 9.96 3.56 22.37
C ILE A 221 8.73 2.71 22.13
N ASP A 222 7.61 3.39 21.88
CA ASP A 222 6.40 2.71 21.45
C ASP A 222 6.74 1.81 20.27
N ARG A 223 6.43 0.53 20.45
CA ARG A 223 6.78 -0.58 19.59
C ARG A 223 6.38 -0.32 18.14
N GLU A 224 5.27 0.37 17.94
CA GLU A 224 4.78 0.79 16.64
C GLU A 224 5.77 1.67 15.87
N LYS A 225 6.51 2.55 16.58
CA LYS A 225 7.51 3.44 16.00
C LYS A 225 8.70 2.67 15.39
N LEU A 226 8.95 1.43 15.82
CA LEU A 226 10.04 0.59 15.31
C LEU A 226 9.82 0.06 13.90
N TYR A 227 8.59 0.07 13.39
CA TYR A 227 8.27 -0.49 12.07
C TYR A 227 7.33 0.35 11.23
N GLN A 228 6.64 1.34 11.80
CA GLN A 228 5.75 2.21 11.04
C GLN A 228 6.50 3.35 10.34
N LYS A 229 6.18 3.53 9.05
CA LYS A 229 6.57 4.68 8.21
C LYS A 229 8.08 4.95 8.08
N LEU A 230 8.98 3.99 8.30
CA LEU A 230 10.43 4.21 8.15
C LEU A 230 10.84 4.63 6.72
N PRO A 231 11.78 5.58 6.53
CA PRO A 231 12.22 6.09 5.24
C PRO A 231 13.27 5.14 4.64
N TRP A 232 12.80 4.02 4.09
CA TRP A 232 13.68 2.94 3.63
C TRP A 232 14.71 3.36 2.56
N THR A 233 14.43 4.40 1.79
CA THR A 233 15.37 4.96 0.81
C THR A 233 16.56 5.67 1.48
N GLU A 234 16.35 6.35 2.60
CA GLU A 234 17.42 6.94 3.42
C GLU A 234 18.24 5.84 4.08
N ILE A 235 17.57 4.84 4.65
CA ILE A 235 18.22 3.67 5.27
C ILE A 235 19.05 2.91 4.24
N GLU A 236 18.53 2.69 3.03
CA GLU A 236 19.27 2.11 1.92
C GLU A 236 20.56 2.88 1.62
N ALA A 237 20.49 4.21 1.54
CA ALA A 237 21.66 5.05 1.25
C ALA A 237 22.75 4.89 2.33
N LYS A 238 22.36 4.79 3.60
CA LYS A 238 23.29 4.56 4.72
C LYS A 238 23.87 3.14 4.74
N VAL A 239 23.09 2.13 4.37
CA VAL A 239 23.56 0.73 4.28
C VAL A 239 24.53 0.54 3.10
N GLY A 240 24.25 1.19 1.96
CA GLY A 240 25.12 1.25 0.79
C GLY A 240 25.18 -0.04 -0.06
N THR A 241 25.02 -1.22 0.55
CA THR A 241 25.22 -2.51 -0.14
C THR A 241 23.92 -3.24 -0.54
N ARG A 242 22.76 -2.75 -0.08
CA ARG A 242 21.46 -3.43 -0.20
C ARG A 242 20.36 -2.49 -0.63
N TYR A 243 19.45 -3.02 -1.45
CA TYR A 243 18.24 -2.33 -1.89
C TYR A 243 17.27 -2.11 -0.72
N TRP A 244 16.53 -1.00 -0.73
CA TRP A 244 15.62 -0.64 0.37
C TRP A 244 14.59 -1.73 0.74
N LYS A 245 14.11 -2.53 -0.24
CA LYS A 245 13.21 -3.68 0.08
C LYS A 245 13.94 -4.78 0.83
N GLN A 246 15.21 -5.04 0.50
CA GLN A 246 16.03 -6.01 1.23
C GLN A 246 16.25 -5.50 2.67
N CYS A 247 16.58 -4.21 2.85
CA CYS A 247 16.71 -3.59 4.16
C CYS A 247 15.42 -3.75 4.99
N LYS A 248 14.26 -3.43 4.39
CA LYS A 248 12.95 -3.60 5.03
C LYS A 248 12.66 -5.04 5.45
N GLN A 249 12.90 -5.99 4.55
CA GLN A 249 12.70 -7.42 4.82
C GLN A 249 13.62 -7.91 5.95
N LYS A 250 14.91 -7.55 5.89
CA LYS A 250 15.88 -7.93 6.92
C LYS A 250 15.54 -7.31 8.27
N TRP A 251 15.17 -6.02 8.32
CA TRP A 251 14.74 -5.37 9.54
C TRP A 251 13.51 -6.04 10.15
N THR A 252 12.51 -6.37 9.33
CA THR A 252 11.32 -7.10 9.80
C THR A 252 11.70 -8.43 10.45
N SER A 253 12.66 -9.15 9.87
CA SER A 253 13.19 -10.40 10.43
C SER A 253 13.93 -10.19 11.76
N ILE A 254 14.82 -9.18 11.83
CA ILE A 254 15.54 -8.82 13.07
C ILE A 254 14.55 -8.45 14.17
N LEU A 255 13.57 -7.59 13.85
CA LEU A 255 12.57 -7.11 14.80
C LEU A 255 11.70 -8.26 15.31
N THR A 256 11.24 -9.15 14.42
CA THR A 256 10.48 -10.33 14.82
C THR A 256 11.29 -11.21 15.75
N ASN A 257 12.58 -11.45 15.46
CA ASN A 257 13.45 -12.25 16.31
C ASN A 257 13.61 -11.62 17.72
N LYS A 258 13.86 -10.30 17.77
CA LYS A 258 13.95 -9.56 19.05
C LYS A 258 12.65 -9.64 19.86
N MET A 259 11.49 -9.42 19.22
CA MET A 259 10.17 -9.46 19.87
C MET A 259 9.85 -10.86 20.41
N THR A 260 10.19 -11.89 19.65
CA THR A 260 9.96 -13.28 20.05
C THR A 260 11.04 -13.83 20.98
N LYS A 261 12.04 -13.02 21.38
CA LYS A 261 13.22 -13.46 22.17
C LYS A 261 13.90 -14.69 21.55
N GLY A 262 13.93 -14.78 20.22
CA GLY A 262 14.46 -15.92 19.47
C GLY A 262 13.55 -17.16 19.41
N GLN A 263 12.37 -17.13 20.03
CA GLN A 263 11.43 -18.27 20.03
C GLN A 263 10.83 -18.50 18.65
N GLN A 264 10.76 -19.77 18.26
CA GLN A 264 10.14 -20.19 17.00
C GLN A 264 8.63 -20.35 17.16
N LEU A 265 7.88 -19.23 17.16
CA LEU A 265 6.42 -19.24 17.38
C LEU A 265 5.60 -20.07 16.37
N TYR A 266 6.17 -20.36 15.20
CA TYR A 266 5.50 -21.08 14.11
C TYR A 266 6.12 -22.47 13.79
N LYS A 267 6.70 -23.14 14.79
CA LYS A 267 7.21 -24.52 14.68
C LYS A 267 6.54 -25.45 15.68
N GLY A 268 6.44 -26.74 15.32
CA GLY A 268 5.85 -27.79 16.17
C GLY A 268 4.42 -27.47 16.62
N THR A 269 4.06 -27.95 17.81
CA THR A 269 2.76 -27.75 18.47
C THR A 269 2.38 -26.28 18.61
N LYS A 270 3.34 -25.40 18.99
CA LYS A 270 3.13 -23.95 19.07
C LYS A 270 2.72 -23.34 17.72
N GLY A 271 3.36 -23.79 16.65
CA GLY A 271 3.02 -23.34 15.30
C GLY A 271 1.69 -23.84 14.79
N LEU A 272 1.23 -25.00 15.28
CA LEU A 272 -0.09 -25.53 14.99
C LEU A 272 -1.17 -24.69 15.71
N GLN A 273 -0.99 -24.45 17.02
CA GLN A 273 -1.85 -23.56 17.80
C GLN A 273 -1.93 -22.16 17.20
N ALA A 274 -0.80 -21.59 16.77
CA ALA A 274 -0.77 -20.27 16.14
C ALA A 274 -1.56 -20.21 14.83
N LYS A 275 -1.61 -21.30 14.05
CA LYS A 275 -2.45 -21.40 12.83
C LYS A 275 -3.93 -21.51 13.19
N ILE A 276 -4.27 -22.37 14.15
CA ILE A 276 -5.65 -22.55 14.64
C ILE A 276 -6.21 -21.22 15.14
N ASN A 277 -5.48 -20.53 16.03
CA ASN A 277 -5.88 -19.24 16.58
C ASN A 277 -6.03 -18.17 15.48
N LEU A 278 -5.13 -18.15 14.49
CA LEU A 278 -5.22 -17.23 13.36
C LEU A 278 -6.49 -17.48 12.53
N ILE A 279 -6.82 -18.73 12.23
CA ILE A 279 -8.03 -19.09 11.46
C ILE A 279 -9.29 -18.70 12.21
N LYS A 280 -9.42 -19.08 13.50
CA LYS A 280 -10.58 -18.77 14.33
C LYS A 280 -10.83 -17.27 14.39
N ARG A 281 -9.81 -16.48 14.73
CA ARG A 281 -9.95 -15.01 14.80
C ARG A 281 -10.29 -14.36 13.46
N LEU A 282 -9.70 -14.84 12.36
CA LEU A 282 -10.04 -14.32 11.03
C LEU A 282 -11.49 -14.62 10.65
N TYR A 283 -12.01 -15.78 11.04
CA TYR A 283 -13.41 -16.16 10.82
C TYR A 283 -14.37 -15.32 11.67
N ASP A 284 -14.06 -15.12 12.95
CA ASP A 284 -14.88 -14.35 13.88
C ASP A 284 -15.00 -12.87 13.48
N MET A 285 -13.99 -12.32 12.82
CA MET A 285 -13.99 -10.93 12.32
C MET A 285 -15.03 -10.67 11.21
N LYS A 286 -15.50 -11.72 10.51
CA LYS A 286 -16.54 -11.64 9.46
C LYS A 286 -16.32 -10.52 8.42
N VAL A 287 -15.07 -10.21 8.10
CA VAL A 287 -14.73 -9.14 7.15
C VAL A 287 -14.84 -9.61 5.71
N GLU A 288 -15.25 -8.71 4.81
CA GLU A 288 -15.43 -9.03 3.39
C GLU A 288 -14.12 -8.97 2.60
N ASP A 289 -13.11 -8.25 3.11
CA ASP A 289 -11.86 -8.00 2.41
C ASP A 289 -10.65 -8.04 3.34
N ALA A 290 -9.51 -8.52 2.83
CA ALA A 290 -8.25 -8.62 3.58
C ALA A 290 -7.73 -7.28 4.13
N ASN A 291 -8.18 -6.16 3.56
CA ASN A 291 -7.81 -4.82 4.01
C ASN A 291 -8.64 -4.33 5.21
N GLU A 292 -9.79 -4.94 5.46
CA GLU A 292 -10.66 -4.64 6.61
C GLU A 292 -10.23 -5.43 7.85
N VAL A 293 -9.39 -6.46 7.67
CA VAL A 293 -8.81 -7.24 8.77
C VAL A 293 -7.99 -6.33 9.70
N ASN A 294 -8.31 -6.36 10.99
CA ASN A 294 -7.49 -5.75 12.03
C ASN A 294 -6.23 -6.60 12.29
N TRP A 295 -5.22 -6.41 11.44
CA TRP A 295 -3.96 -7.15 11.55
C TRP A 295 -3.18 -6.85 12.83
N GLU A 296 -3.44 -5.73 13.50
CA GLU A 296 -2.77 -5.36 14.75
C GLU A 296 -3.31 -6.22 15.92
N GLU A 297 -4.63 -6.37 15.99
CA GLU A 297 -5.27 -7.25 16.96
C GLU A 297 -4.79 -8.72 16.80
N LEU A 298 -4.70 -9.20 15.57
CA LEU A 298 -4.14 -10.53 15.28
C LEU A 298 -2.66 -10.62 15.67
N SER A 299 -1.90 -9.54 15.52
CA SER A 299 -0.50 -9.45 15.90
C SER A 299 -0.30 -9.67 17.40
N ASN A 300 -1.13 -9.03 18.21
CA ASN A 300 -1.08 -9.14 19.67
C ASN A 300 -1.50 -10.55 20.12
N ALA A 301 -2.54 -11.10 19.48
CA ALA A 301 -3.10 -12.40 19.83
C ALA A 301 -2.20 -13.61 19.55
N ILE A 302 -1.32 -13.54 18.53
CA ILE A 302 -0.55 -14.69 18.04
C ILE A 302 0.90 -14.66 18.55
N GLY A 303 1.13 -13.99 19.67
CA GLY A 303 2.43 -13.93 20.34
C GLY A 303 3.20 -12.65 20.06
N ASP A 304 2.47 -11.54 19.94
CA ASP A 304 3.01 -10.19 19.91
C ASP A 304 4.18 -10.06 18.91
N VAL A 305 3.84 -10.12 17.63
CA VAL A 305 4.78 -10.03 16.47
C VAL A 305 4.49 -8.79 15.62
N PRO A 306 5.30 -8.45 14.60
CA PRO A 306 4.92 -7.37 13.66
C PRO A 306 3.76 -7.79 12.75
N ARG A 307 2.84 -6.86 12.43
CA ARG A 307 1.70 -7.10 11.51
C ARG A 307 2.10 -7.77 10.18
N ALA A 308 3.25 -7.39 9.62
CA ALA A 308 3.75 -7.93 8.36
C ALA A 308 4.12 -9.42 8.47
N TYR A 309 4.52 -9.87 9.66
CA TYR A 309 4.79 -11.27 9.94
C TYR A 309 3.50 -12.09 9.92
N VAL A 310 2.44 -11.65 10.61
CA VAL A 310 1.13 -12.33 10.60
C VAL A 310 0.55 -12.39 9.19
N GLN A 311 0.60 -11.28 8.45
CA GLN A 311 0.17 -11.24 7.04
C GLN A 311 0.94 -12.25 6.18
N ALA A 312 2.25 -12.39 6.38
CA ALA A 312 3.05 -13.37 5.65
C ALA A 312 2.69 -14.82 6.03
N LYS A 313 2.34 -15.08 7.29
CA LYS A 313 1.88 -16.40 7.76
C LYS A 313 0.51 -16.75 7.20
N PHE A 314 -0.44 -15.81 7.24
CA PHE A 314 -1.74 -15.96 6.58
C PHE A 314 -1.58 -16.22 5.09
N TYR A 315 -0.74 -15.44 4.39
CA TYR A 315 -0.50 -15.64 2.96
C TYR A 315 0.02 -17.06 2.66
N LYS A 316 1.00 -17.54 3.44
CA LYS A 316 1.50 -18.92 3.29
C LYS A 316 0.39 -19.95 3.51
N LEU A 317 -0.38 -19.81 4.59
CA LEU A 317 -1.49 -20.70 4.92
C LEU A 317 -2.52 -20.75 3.79
N LYS A 318 -2.93 -19.58 3.29
CA LYS A 318 -3.84 -19.45 2.15
C LYS A 318 -3.32 -20.19 0.92
N VAL A 319 -2.08 -19.91 0.51
CA VAL A 319 -1.52 -20.47 -0.73
C VAL A 319 -1.27 -21.97 -0.62
N SER A 320 -0.90 -22.48 0.56
CA SER A 320 -0.60 -23.90 0.75
C SER A 320 -1.84 -24.77 0.97
N CYS A 321 -2.92 -24.20 1.52
CA CYS A 321 -4.05 -24.99 2.00
C CYS A 321 -5.34 -24.77 1.23
N VAL A 322 -5.53 -23.63 0.55
CA VAL A 322 -6.78 -23.31 -0.13
C VAL A 322 -6.66 -23.57 -1.64
N PRO A 323 -7.36 -24.57 -2.18
CA PRO A 323 -7.37 -24.86 -3.60
C PRO A 323 -7.95 -23.69 -4.40
N PHE A 324 -7.33 -23.39 -5.55
CA PHE A 324 -7.76 -22.33 -6.47
C PHE A 324 -8.04 -20.99 -5.79
N TRP A 325 -7.29 -20.65 -4.74
CA TRP A 325 -7.52 -19.45 -3.93
C TRP A 325 -7.55 -18.15 -4.76
N GLN A 326 -6.94 -18.12 -5.95
CA GLN A 326 -6.97 -16.96 -6.85
C GLN A 326 -8.38 -16.65 -7.39
N LYS A 327 -9.28 -17.64 -7.43
CA LYS A 327 -10.66 -17.51 -7.92
C LYS A 327 -11.68 -17.34 -6.79
N LYS A 328 -11.21 -17.30 -5.53
CA LYS A 328 -12.06 -17.21 -4.35
C LYS A 328 -12.02 -15.79 -3.76
N THR A 329 -13.16 -15.34 -3.30
CA THR A 329 -13.31 -14.15 -2.46
C THR A 329 -12.64 -14.35 -1.10
N PHE A 330 -12.40 -13.27 -0.38
CA PHE A 330 -11.80 -13.35 0.94
C PHE A 330 -12.66 -14.18 1.92
N PRO A 331 -13.99 -14.01 2.02
CA PRO A 331 -14.84 -14.86 2.87
C PRO A 331 -14.79 -16.34 2.49
N GLU A 332 -14.82 -16.68 1.20
CA GLU A 332 -14.71 -18.08 0.75
C GLU A 332 -13.37 -18.71 1.15
N ILE A 333 -12.29 -17.94 1.14
CA ILE A 333 -10.96 -18.39 1.60
C ILE A 333 -11.00 -18.67 3.11
N ILE A 334 -11.57 -17.74 3.90
CA ILE A 334 -11.63 -17.88 5.36
C ILE A 334 -12.55 -19.03 5.77
N ASN A 335 -13.74 -19.15 5.16
CA ASN A 335 -14.67 -20.26 5.39
C ASN A 335 -14.01 -21.60 5.04
N TYR A 336 -13.31 -21.71 3.91
CA TYR A 336 -12.58 -22.94 3.59
C TYR A 336 -11.53 -23.28 4.66
N LEU A 337 -10.77 -22.29 5.11
CA LEU A 337 -9.77 -22.50 6.16
C LEU A 337 -10.42 -22.94 7.49
N TYR A 338 -11.59 -22.39 7.83
CA TYR A 338 -12.32 -22.73 9.04
C TYR A 338 -13.00 -24.10 8.94
N ASP A 339 -13.77 -24.36 7.88
CA ASP A 339 -14.59 -25.56 7.76
C ASP A 339 -13.78 -26.82 7.40
N LYS A 340 -12.71 -26.66 6.60
CA LYS A 340 -11.92 -27.78 6.09
C LYS A 340 -10.57 -27.89 6.75
N LYS A 341 -9.86 -26.77 6.89
CA LYS A 341 -8.47 -26.83 7.37
C LYS A 341 -8.34 -26.83 8.88
N LEU A 342 -9.22 -26.14 9.60
CA LEU A 342 -9.17 -26.05 11.05
C LEU A 342 -9.30 -27.42 11.73
N PRO A 343 -10.26 -28.30 11.36
CA PRO A 343 -10.40 -29.60 12.01
C PRO A 343 -9.15 -30.47 11.82
N GLU A 344 -8.59 -30.51 10.60
CA GLU A 344 -7.33 -31.25 10.34
C GLU A 344 -6.13 -30.73 11.15
N LEU A 345 -6.14 -29.45 11.53
CA LEU A 345 -5.08 -28.87 12.35
C LEU A 345 -5.32 -29.17 13.83
N GLU A 346 -6.58 -29.20 14.28
CA GLU A 346 -6.95 -29.56 15.65
C GLU A 346 -6.72 -31.04 15.94
N GLU A 347 -6.97 -31.93 14.98
CA GLU A 347 -6.67 -33.38 15.10
C GLU A 347 -5.16 -33.68 15.23
N LYS A 348 -4.32 -32.79 14.71
CA LYS A 348 -2.84 -32.95 14.72
C LYS A 348 -2.18 -32.34 15.95
N LEU A 349 -2.94 -31.60 16.74
CA LEU A 349 -2.49 -30.92 17.94
C LEU A 349 -2.58 -31.86 19.13
#